data_AF-A0A0F9BCQ9-F1
#
_entry.id   AF-A0A0F9BCQ9-F1
#
_cell.length_a   1.000
_cell.length_b   1.000
_cell.length_c   1.000
_cell.angle_alpha   90.00
_cell.angle_beta   90.00
_cell.angle_gamma   90.00
#
_symmetry.space_group_name_H-M   'P 1'
#
loop_
_entity.id
_entity.type
_entity.pdbx_description
1 polymer ?
#
loop_
_entity_poly.entity_id
_entity_poly.type
_entity_poly.pdbx_seq_one_letter_code
_entity_poly.pdbx_strand_id
1 'polypeptide(L)'
;REFFLNQHPYVHPDQVTVTRNGINLERFDQDVPRNPHKAVYSSSPDRGLDVAVRAWPKVRERVPDAELHVFYGFHTWEVTAQAAGDQGQMKLIQYLKDQLKKSEVHGVRYHGRIDQESLAREFLSAGVWAYPTWFSETSCQLAGSLVFTKDGVCSIEDISVGDLILTHKGRFRQVTKLIRKHYCGNLHSVKRKKDFRPVTVTDEHPLYTVTFHTNRNSKGNRVYSMKNVRYRWSSPSGLTPRLDYLMSPKMEFGSRRSVLMSEYVDMPVVKGKIGKNQRHPLYKTVPNKLELTGEVMFLIGLFAADGHAGWNASRNAPGAITYAFHSKDRPMAKRVQKFFGGKISKTSENGLTLTSYNSPWAVFLRKAVGVGRSKRIPPFVWDCPEDLQAAFMEGMFAGDGYVNETPKGNARTTKPVMVYTSVSPSLIYGLAQLLSNSGTYPGITYSKDRDAYSMSWSDNPRSPWHQELPNGFATRIESIETFHHDGMVYNFDVEEDESYVTDRTIVHNC
;
A
#
# COMPACT_ATOMS: atom_id res chain seq x y z
N ARG A 1 -5.30 -23.25 1.92
CA ARG A 1 -5.01 -24.71 2.05
C ARG A 1 -3.54 -24.97 2.27
N GLU A 2 -2.69 -24.64 1.28
CA GLU A 2 -1.26 -24.96 1.31
C GLU A 2 -0.54 -24.33 2.50
N PHE A 3 -0.89 -23.09 2.88
CA PHE A 3 -0.37 -22.45 4.09
C PHE A 3 -0.60 -23.30 5.35
N PHE A 4 -1.84 -23.76 5.57
CA PHE A 4 -2.23 -24.56 6.73
C PHE A 4 -1.50 -25.92 6.72
N LEU A 5 -1.49 -26.63 5.59
CA LEU A 5 -0.78 -27.91 5.45
C LEU A 5 0.74 -27.78 5.68
N ASN A 6 1.33 -26.65 5.29
CA ASN A 6 2.74 -26.35 5.55
C ASN A 6 3.03 -26.00 7.03
N GLN A 7 2.05 -25.52 7.80
CA GLN A 7 2.20 -25.29 9.26
C GLN A 7 1.85 -26.53 10.08
N HIS A 8 0.98 -27.38 9.55
CA HIS A 8 0.47 -28.58 10.21
C HIS A 8 0.75 -29.81 9.33
N PRO A 9 2.02 -30.21 9.17
CA PRO A 9 2.43 -31.26 8.22
C PRO A 9 1.88 -32.66 8.58
N TYR A 10 1.33 -32.81 9.78
CA TYR A 10 0.65 -34.01 10.27
C TYR A 10 -0.82 -34.10 9.83
N VAL A 11 -1.39 -33.06 9.23
CA VAL A 11 -2.77 -33.07 8.72
C VAL A 11 -2.75 -33.49 7.25
N HIS A 12 -3.50 -34.53 6.89
CA HIS A 12 -3.55 -35.00 5.51
C HIS A 12 -4.26 -33.96 4.63
N PRO A 13 -3.82 -33.72 3.37
CA PRO A 13 -4.46 -32.75 2.47
C PRO A 13 -5.98 -32.94 2.35
N ASP A 14 -6.44 -34.18 2.31
CA ASP A 14 -7.87 -34.51 2.16
C ASP A 14 -8.71 -34.19 3.41
N GLN A 15 -8.05 -33.93 4.55
CA GLN A 15 -8.69 -33.45 5.77
C GLN A 15 -8.83 -31.92 5.80
N VAL A 16 -8.31 -31.22 4.79
CA VAL A 16 -8.29 -29.75 4.74
C VAL A 16 -9.11 -29.24 3.56
N THR A 17 -10.26 -28.65 3.89
CA THR A 17 -11.09 -27.90 2.95
C THR A 17 -10.82 -26.41 3.12
N VAL A 18 -10.67 -25.69 2.00
CA VAL A 18 -10.63 -24.21 2.04
C VAL A 18 -12.05 -23.71 2.00
N THR A 19 -12.48 -23.12 3.11
CA THR A 19 -13.66 -22.26 3.13
C THR A 19 -13.19 -20.81 3.03
N ARG A 20 -14.02 -19.91 2.49
CA ARG A 20 -13.83 -18.47 2.72
C ARG A 20 -14.35 -18.13 4.12
N ASN A 21 -14.00 -16.96 4.66
CA ASN A 21 -14.75 -16.34 5.75
C ASN A 21 -16.12 -15.97 5.18
N GLY A 22 -17.02 -16.94 5.19
CA GLY A 22 -18.31 -16.85 4.53
C GLY A 22 -19.32 -17.66 5.31
N ILE A 23 -20.46 -17.03 5.56
CA ILE A 23 -21.66 -17.69 6.04
C ILE A 23 -22.17 -18.63 4.94
N ASN A 24 -22.50 -19.88 5.26
CA ASN A 24 -23.27 -20.71 4.33
C ASN A 24 -24.74 -20.26 4.43
N LEU A 25 -25.21 -19.52 3.42
CA LEU A 25 -26.56 -18.95 3.39
C LEU A 25 -27.66 -20.02 3.40
N GLU A 26 -27.38 -21.23 2.89
CA GLU A 26 -28.34 -22.35 2.91
C GLU A 26 -28.75 -22.73 4.35
N ARG A 27 -27.85 -22.58 5.32
CA ARG A 27 -28.16 -22.84 6.75
C ARG A 27 -29.18 -21.84 7.31
N PHE A 28 -29.36 -20.70 6.64
CA PHE A 28 -30.27 -19.65 7.07
C PHE A 28 -31.60 -19.68 6.31
N ASP A 29 -31.77 -20.60 5.35
CA ASP A 29 -33.02 -20.84 4.63
C ASP A 29 -33.95 -21.76 5.45
N GLN A 30 -34.31 -21.28 6.64
CA GLN A 30 -35.17 -21.99 7.59
C GLN A 30 -36.25 -21.04 8.12
N ASP A 31 -37.50 -21.50 8.18
CA ASP A 31 -38.56 -20.77 8.88
C ASP A 31 -38.46 -21.05 10.39
N VAL A 32 -37.97 -20.06 11.14
CA VAL A 32 -37.73 -20.16 12.59
C VAL A 32 -38.49 -19.04 13.29
N PRO A 33 -39.42 -19.36 14.21
CA PRO A 33 -40.13 -18.35 14.99
C PRO A 33 -39.15 -17.46 15.77
N ARG A 34 -39.28 -16.14 15.59
CA ARG A 34 -38.37 -15.16 16.17
C ARG A 34 -38.88 -14.67 17.53
N ASN A 35 -38.01 -14.71 18.54
CA ASN A 35 -38.20 -14.02 19.81
C ASN A 35 -37.47 -12.66 19.79
N PRO A 36 -38.18 -11.52 19.72
CA PRO A 36 -37.56 -10.21 19.68
C PRO A 36 -36.75 -9.85 20.93
N HIS A 37 -37.00 -10.51 22.07
CA HIS A 37 -36.32 -10.27 23.35
C HIS A 37 -35.14 -11.21 23.58
N LYS A 38 -34.88 -12.13 22.64
CA LYS A 38 -33.69 -13.01 22.67
C LYS A 38 -32.51 -12.34 21.98
N ALA A 39 -31.37 -12.29 22.66
CA ALA A 39 -30.09 -11.93 22.08
C ALA A 39 -29.14 -13.12 22.00
N VAL A 40 -28.32 -13.14 20.96
CA VAL A 40 -27.28 -14.17 20.75
C VAL A 40 -25.90 -13.53 20.81
N TYR A 41 -24.99 -14.12 21.57
CA TYR A 41 -23.55 -13.85 21.54
C TYR A 41 -22.82 -15.13 21.15
N SER A 42 -22.02 -15.10 20.08
CA SER A 42 -21.35 -16.31 19.55
C SER A 42 -19.86 -16.11 19.27
N SER A 43 -19.26 -15.05 19.81
CA SER A 43 -17.82 -14.79 19.66
C SER A 43 -17.02 -15.41 20.80
N SER A 44 -15.69 -15.37 20.70
CA SER A 44 -14.82 -15.82 21.78
C SER A 44 -15.05 -15.02 23.07
N PRO A 45 -15.06 -15.64 24.27
CA PRO A 45 -15.37 -14.96 25.53
C PRO A 45 -14.46 -13.77 25.85
N ASP A 46 -13.19 -13.82 25.45
CA ASP A 46 -12.23 -12.72 25.56
C ASP A 46 -12.53 -11.53 24.62
N ARG A 47 -13.53 -11.63 23.74
CA ARG A 47 -13.92 -10.58 22.79
C ARG A 47 -15.19 -9.83 23.19
N GLY A 48 -15.30 -9.50 24.48
CA GLY A 48 -16.38 -8.64 24.99
C GLY A 48 -17.53 -9.36 25.68
N LEU A 49 -17.41 -10.65 26.02
CA LEU A 49 -18.45 -11.35 26.79
C LEU A 49 -18.66 -10.71 28.16
N ASP A 50 -17.58 -10.24 28.80
CA ASP A 50 -17.67 -9.52 30.08
C ASP A 50 -18.55 -8.27 29.97
N VAL A 51 -18.48 -7.55 28.85
CA VAL A 51 -19.30 -6.36 28.60
C VAL A 51 -20.75 -6.76 28.38
N ALA A 52 -21.00 -7.79 27.57
CA ALA A 52 -22.35 -8.31 27.32
C ALA A 52 -23.04 -8.70 28.64
N VAL A 53 -22.33 -9.45 29.48
CA VAL A 53 -22.83 -9.95 30.76
C VAL A 53 -23.06 -8.81 31.76
N ARG A 54 -22.11 -7.87 31.90
CA ARG A 54 -22.25 -6.72 32.82
C ARG A 54 -23.34 -5.73 32.40
N ALA A 55 -23.60 -5.60 31.10
CA ALA A 55 -24.66 -4.73 30.60
C ALA A 55 -26.05 -5.33 30.81
N TRP A 56 -26.15 -6.66 30.89
CA TRP A 56 -27.43 -7.37 30.83
C TRP A 56 -28.45 -7.02 31.93
N PRO A 57 -28.07 -6.79 33.20
CA PRO A 57 -29.01 -6.32 34.22
C PRO A 57 -29.74 -5.04 33.82
N LYS A 58 -29.03 -4.07 33.21
CA LYS A 58 -29.63 -2.81 32.73
C LYS A 58 -30.55 -3.01 31.52
N VAL A 59 -30.27 -4.02 30.70
CA VAL A 59 -31.17 -4.40 29.60
C VAL A 59 -32.49 -4.91 30.18
N ARG A 60 -32.42 -5.79 31.20
CA ARG A 60 -33.62 -6.35 31.84
C ARG A 60 -34.41 -5.36 32.69
N GLU A 61 -33.80 -4.29 33.18
CA GLU A 61 -34.56 -3.17 33.78
C GLU A 61 -35.56 -2.55 32.79
N ARG A 62 -35.27 -2.58 31.49
CA ARG A 62 -36.12 -2.00 30.43
C ARG A 62 -36.93 -3.06 29.67
N VAL A 63 -36.41 -4.27 29.56
CA VAL A 63 -37.03 -5.42 28.88
C VAL A 63 -36.97 -6.63 29.81
N PRO A 64 -37.91 -6.75 30.78
CA PRO A 64 -37.81 -7.70 31.89
C PRO A 64 -37.65 -9.18 31.51
N ASP A 65 -38.14 -9.56 30.34
CA ASP A 65 -38.11 -10.89 29.76
C ASP A 65 -36.99 -11.10 28.72
N ALA A 66 -36.04 -10.15 28.60
CA ALA A 66 -34.90 -10.30 27.71
C ALA A 66 -33.90 -11.39 28.17
N GLU A 67 -33.46 -12.20 27.22
CA GLU A 67 -32.52 -13.31 27.45
C GLU A 67 -31.26 -13.17 26.59
N LEU A 68 -30.08 -13.40 27.17
CA LEU A 68 -28.81 -13.46 26.44
C LEU A 68 -28.35 -14.89 26.33
N HIS A 69 -28.28 -15.42 25.12
CA HIS A 69 -27.79 -16.77 24.86
C HIS A 69 -26.35 -16.72 24.37
N VAL A 70 -25.44 -17.38 25.08
CA VAL A 70 -24.01 -17.40 24.80
C VAL A 70 -23.61 -18.74 24.20
N PHE A 71 -23.20 -18.72 22.93
CA PHE A 71 -22.82 -19.89 22.13
C PHE A 71 -21.34 -19.85 21.77
N TYR A 72 -20.48 -20.16 22.74
CA TYR A 72 -19.06 -20.39 22.54
C TYR A 72 -18.49 -21.27 23.65
N GLY A 73 -17.25 -21.74 23.53
CA GLY A 73 -16.62 -22.60 24.54
C GLY A 73 -15.28 -22.07 25.06
N PHE A 74 -14.95 -22.43 26.30
CA PHE A 74 -13.67 -22.08 26.93
C PHE A 74 -12.56 -23.12 26.69
N HIS A 75 -12.91 -24.35 26.31
CA HIS A 75 -11.97 -25.48 26.30
C HIS A 75 -10.68 -25.22 25.51
N THR A 76 -10.81 -24.73 24.26
CA THR A 76 -9.62 -24.46 23.43
C THR A 76 -8.73 -23.39 24.05
N TRP A 77 -9.34 -22.33 24.59
CA TRP A 77 -8.61 -21.24 25.25
C TRP A 77 -7.89 -21.72 26.52
N GLU A 78 -8.55 -22.56 27.32
CA GLU A 78 -7.96 -23.19 28.52
C GLU A 78 -6.75 -24.05 28.19
N VAL A 79 -6.87 -24.93 27.18
CA VAL A 79 -5.78 -25.80 26.76
C VAL A 79 -4.58 -24.98 26.27
N THR A 80 -4.82 -23.94 25.48
CA THR A 80 -3.76 -23.06 24.96
C THR A 80 -3.09 -22.25 26.08
N ALA A 81 -3.87 -21.65 26.99
CA ALA A 81 -3.33 -20.90 28.12
C ALA A 81 -2.51 -21.78 29.07
N GLN A 82 -2.99 -22.99 29.34
CA GLN A 82 -2.28 -23.97 30.16
C GLN A 82 -0.96 -24.42 29.52
N ALA A 83 -0.97 -24.73 28.22
CA ALA A 83 0.24 -25.11 27.49
C ALA A 83 1.28 -23.98 27.45
N ALA A 84 0.85 -22.72 27.44
CA ALA A 84 1.70 -21.55 27.48
C ALA A 84 2.17 -21.15 28.90
N GLY A 85 1.61 -21.75 29.96
CA GLY A 85 1.87 -21.34 31.34
C GLY A 85 1.30 -19.96 31.70
N ASP A 86 0.30 -19.47 30.96
CA ASP A 86 -0.25 -18.12 31.13
C ASP A 86 -1.27 -18.05 32.27
N GLN A 87 -0.77 -17.75 33.47
CA GLN A 87 -1.61 -17.61 34.67
C GLN A 87 -2.61 -16.44 34.58
N GLY A 88 -2.34 -15.41 33.78
CA GLY A 88 -3.24 -14.27 33.60
C GLY A 88 -4.50 -14.67 32.85
N GLN A 89 -4.31 -15.37 31.73
CA GLN A 89 -5.40 -15.90 30.91
C GLN A 89 -6.25 -16.92 31.69
N MET A 90 -5.61 -17.82 32.45
CA MET A 90 -6.34 -18.78 33.30
C MET A 90 -7.24 -18.09 34.34
N LYS A 91 -6.78 -16.99 34.95
CA LYS A 91 -7.60 -16.20 35.88
C LYS A 91 -8.77 -15.50 35.17
N LEU A 92 -8.54 -14.96 33.98
CA LEU A 92 -9.59 -14.32 33.18
C LEU A 92 -10.68 -15.32 32.75
N ILE A 93 -10.29 -16.52 32.32
CA ILE A 93 -11.22 -17.61 32.00
C ILE A 93 -12.10 -17.94 33.19
N GLN A 94 -11.49 -18.15 34.37
CA GLN A 94 -12.25 -18.46 35.58
C GLN A 94 -13.20 -17.33 35.96
N TYR A 95 -12.73 -16.08 35.89
CA TYR A 95 -13.56 -14.90 36.12
C TYR A 95 -14.79 -14.88 35.20
N LEU A 96 -14.63 -15.10 33.90
CA LEU A 96 -15.73 -15.10 32.94
C LEU A 96 -16.73 -16.23 33.19
N LYS A 97 -16.25 -17.43 33.54
CA LYS A 97 -17.11 -18.55 33.96
C LYS A 97 -17.94 -18.18 35.19
N ASP A 98 -17.32 -17.54 36.18
CA ASP A 98 -18.01 -17.08 37.38
C ASP A 98 -19.04 -15.98 37.07
N GLN A 99 -18.74 -15.05 36.16
CA GLN A 99 -19.67 -14.01 35.72
C GLN A 99 -20.89 -14.60 35.00
N LEU A 100 -20.69 -15.58 34.12
CA LEU A 100 -21.78 -16.28 33.46
C LEU A 100 -22.73 -16.92 34.47
N LYS A 101 -22.19 -17.70 35.42
CA LYS A 101 -22.97 -18.36 36.47
C LYS A 101 -23.74 -17.34 37.33
N LYS A 102 -23.09 -16.25 37.73
CA LYS A 102 -23.73 -15.16 38.50
C LYS A 102 -24.85 -14.47 37.72
N SER A 103 -24.78 -14.47 36.40
CA SER A 103 -25.70 -13.72 35.55
C SER A 103 -26.87 -14.56 35.03
N GLU A 104 -26.95 -15.84 35.39
CA GLU A 104 -28.11 -16.70 35.12
C GLU A 104 -29.40 -16.12 35.73
N VAL A 105 -29.32 -15.56 36.93
CA VAL A 105 -30.45 -14.87 37.59
C VAL A 105 -30.91 -13.64 36.79
N HIS A 106 -30.02 -13.10 35.97
CA HIS A 106 -30.29 -12.01 35.04
C HIS A 106 -30.64 -12.53 33.64
N GLY A 107 -31.01 -13.79 33.43
CA GLY A 107 -31.47 -14.27 32.13
C GLY A 107 -30.35 -14.49 31.10
N VAL A 108 -29.10 -14.57 31.55
CA VAL A 108 -27.98 -15.02 30.71
C VAL A 108 -27.93 -16.55 30.71
N ARG A 109 -27.93 -17.17 29.53
CA ARG A 109 -27.91 -18.62 29.34
C ARG A 109 -26.66 -19.01 28.55
N TYR A 110 -25.78 -19.80 29.16
CA TYR A 110 -24.58 -20.31 28.50
C TYR A 110 -24.81 -21.72 27.96
N HIS A 111 -24.54 -21.91 26.67
CA HIS A 111 -24.83 -23.17 25.95
C HIS A 111 -23.57 -23.91 25.50
N GLY A 112 -22.39 -23.31 25.66
CA GLY A 112 -21.16 -23.90 25.12
C GLY A 112 -21.06 -23.80 23.59
N ARG A 113 -20.26 -24.68 22.99
CA ARG A 113 -20.16 -24.81 21.53
C ARG A 113 -21.27 -25.73 21.04
N ILE A 114 -22.03 -25.26 20.07
CA ILE A 114 -22.98 -26.05 19.30
C ILE A 114 -22.50 -26.14 17.84
N ASP A 115 -23.12 -27.03 17.07
CA ASP A 115 -22.84 -27.14 15.63
C ASP A 115 -23.37 -25.91 14.86
N GLN A 116 -22.90 -25.74 13.62
CA GLN A 116 -23.19 -24.56 12.80
C GLN A 116 -24.65 -24.49 12.34
N GLU A 117 -25.35 -25.62 12.23
CA GLU A 117 -26.76 -25.67 11.83
C GLU A 117 -27.64 -25.19 12.97
N SER A 118 -27.38 -25.72 14.18
CA SER A 118 -28.02 -25.26 15.41
C SER A 118 -27.74 -23.78 15.67
N LEU A 119 -26.49 -23.32 15.46
CA LEU A 119 -26.14 -21.92 15.67
C LEU A 119 -26.87 -20.99 14.69
N ALA A 120 -27.02 -21.37 13.41
CA ALA A 120 -27.78 -20.61 12.42
C ALA A 120 -29.25 -20.46 12.83
N ARG A 121 -29.88 -21.56 13.31
CA ARG A 121 -31.24 -21.53 13.87
C ARG A 121 -31.35 -20.59 15.08
N GLU A 122 -30.37 -20.62 15.98
CA GLU A 122 -30.36 -19.72 17.14
C GLU A 122 -30.26 -18.25 16.73
N PHE A 123 -29.45 -17.93 15.72
CA PHE A 123 -29.41 -16.59 15.12
C PHE A 123 -30.75 -16.17 14.50
N LEU A 124 -31.39 -17.02 13.70
CA LEU A 124 -32.70 -16.75 13.10
C LEU A 124 -33.79 -16.52 14.17
N SER A 125 -33.74 -17.28 15.26
CA SER A 125 -34.68 -17.16 16.37
C SER A 125 -34.51 -15.90 17.22
N ALA A 126 -33.38 -15.18 17.10
CA ALA A 126 -33.03 -14.08 17.98
C ALA A 126 -33.42 -12.70 17.41
N GLY A 127 -33.96 -11.83 18.25
CA GLY A 127 -34.20 -10.42 17.93
C GLY A 127 -32.92 -9.61 17.75
N VAL A 128 -31.88 -9.97 18.50
CA VAL A 128 -30.62 -9.21 18.56
C VAL A 128 -29.41 -10.14 18.39
N TRP A 129 -28.47 -9.76 17.52
CA TRP A 129 -27.12 -10.29 17.57
C TRP A 129 -26.26 -9.36 18.44
N ALA A 130 -25.90 -9.82 19.63
CA ALA A 130 -25.12 -9.06 20.60
C ALA A 130 -23.63 -9.29 20.36
N TYR A 131 -22.92 -8.23 19.99
CA TYR A 131 -21.45 -8.25 19.89
C TYR A 131 -20.79 -6.99 20.46
N PRO A 132 -20.89 -6.76 21.79
CA PRO A 132 -20.26 -5.61 22.46
C PRO A 132 -18.77 -5.87 22.67
N THR A 133 -17.99 -5.86 21.59
CA THR A 133 -16.56 -6.14 21.62
C THR A 133 -15.73 -4.90 21.97
N TRP A 134 -14.76 -5.09 22.86
CA TRP A 134 -13.64 -4.16 23.06
C TRP A 134 -12.37 -4.65 22.34
N PHE A 135 -12.42 -5.84 21.74
CA PHE A 135 -11.29 -6.40 21.02
C PHE A 135 -11.01 -5.53 19.80
N SER A 136 -9.75 -5.18 19.58
CA SER A 136 -9.34 -4.37 18.45
C SER A 136 -9.31 -5.21 17.18
N GLU A 137 -10.49 -5.58 16.67
CA GLU A 137 -10.67 -6.42 15.46
C GLU A 137 -10.38 -5.67 14.16
N THR A 138 -9.44 -4.73 14.16
CA THR A 138 -9.11 -4.03 12.93
C THR A 138 -7.62 -3.80 12.78
N SER A 139 -7.12 -4.33 11.68
CA SER A 139 -5.89 -3.95 11.00
C SER A 139 -6.02 -2.48 10.58
N CYS A 140 -5.33 -1.56 11.24
CA CYS A 140 -5.33 -0.15 10.87
C CYS A 140 -3.93 0.43 10.88
N GLN A 141 -3.77 1.61 10.31
CA GLN A 141 -2.51 2.35 10.26
C GLN A 141 -2.64 3.74 10.86
N LEU A 142 -1.49 4.29 11.23
CA LEU A 142 -1.37 5.65 11.72
C LEU A 142 -1.54 6.67 10.58
N ALA A 143 -2.07 7.85 10.91
CA ALA A 143 -2.10 9.00 10.01
C ALA A 143 -0.70 9.28 9.41
N GLY A 144 -0.68 9.78 8.18
CA GLY A 144 0.49 10.12 7.41
C GLY A 144 1.14 8.95 6.69
N SER A 145 0.75 7.68 6.94
CA SER A 145 1.23 6.52 6.18
C SER A 145 0.99 6.72 4.68
N LEU A 146 2.00 6.46 3.85
CA LEU A 146 1.94 6.77 2.43
C LEU A 146 1.42 5.59 1.60
N VAL A 147 0.17 5.67 1.16
CA VAL A 147 -0.49 4.70 0.30
C VAL A 147 -0.11 4.97 -1.16
N PHE A 148 0.24 3.91 -1.89
CA PHE A 148 0.61 4.01 -3.30
C PHE A 148 -0.64 4.00 -4.19
N THR A 149 -1.02 5.16 -4.72
CA THR A 149 -2.13 5.32 -5.67
C THR A 149 -1.62 5.39 -7.11
N LYS A 150 -2.51 5.22 -8.10
CA LYS A 150 -2.19 5.38 -9.52
C LYS A 150 -1.72 6.79 -9.86
N ASP A 151 -2.13 7.79 -9.08
CA ASP A 151 -1.75 9.19 -9.17
C ASP A 151 -0.64 9.60 -8.17
N GLY A 152 0.16 8.65 -7.71
CA GLY A 152 1.28 8.89 -6.79
C GLY A 152 0.94 8.53 -5.34
N VAL A 153 1.82 8.87 -4.41
CA VAL A 153 1.59 8.53 -3.00
C VAL A 153 0.68 9.54 -2.33
N CYS A 154 -0.25 9.05 -1.52
CA CYS A 154 -1.21 9.82 -0.76
C CYS A 154 -1.16 9.39 0.72
N SER A 155 -1.40 10.31 1.65
CA SER A 155 -1.55 9.95 3.06
C SER A 155 -2.81 9.10 3.25
N ILE A 156 -2.77 8.10 4.14
CA ILE A 156 -3.88 7.16 4.32
C ILE A 156 -5.20 7.84 4.70
N GLU A 157 -5.14 8.93 5.48
CA GLU A 157 -6.29 9.72 5.91
C GLU A 157 -6.95 10.53 4.78
N ASP A 158 -6.23 10.76 3.69
CA ASP A 158 -6.67 11.56 2.53
C ASP A 158 -7.21 10.67 1.39
N ILE A 159 -7.17 9.34 1.55
CA ILE A 159 -7.70 8.39 0.57
C ILE A 159 -9.23 8.52 0.46
N SER A 160 -9.72 8.50 -0.77
CA SER A 160 -11.14 8.61 -1.12
C SER A 160 -11.66 7.33 -1.78
N VAL A 161 -12.96 7.08 -1.64
CA VAL A 161 -13.65 6.02 -2.39
C VAL A 161 -13.50 6.29 -3.88
N GLY A 162 -13.13 5.26 -4.64
CA GLY A 162 -12.85 5.34 -6.08
C GLY A 162 -11.37 5.55 -6.42
N ASP A 163 -10.52 5.89 -5.45
CA ASP A 163 -9.08 5.96 -5.68
C ASP A 163 -8.54 4.61 -6.11
N LEU A 164 -7.62 4.61 -7.08
CA LEU A 164 -6.96 3.41 -7.58
C LEU A 164 -5.66 3.19 -6.81
N ILE A 165 -5.58 2.13 -6.00
CA ILE A 165 -4.41 1.82 -5.16
C ILE A 165 -3.68 0.57 -5.65
N LEU A 166 -2.37 0.50 -5.42
CA LEU A 166 -1.55 -0.66 -5.79
C LEU A 166 -1.73 -1.79 -4.78
N THR A 167 -2.01 -3.01 -5.27
CA THR A 167 -2.26 -4.21 -4.44
C THR A 167 -1.06 -5.14 -4.37
N HIS A 168 -1.16 -6.19 -3.54
CA HIS A 168 -0.16 -7.26 -3.45
C HIS A 168 0.11 -8.01 -4.77
N LYS A 169 -0.84 -7.95 -5.72
CA LYS A 169 -0.75 -8.60 -7.04
C LYS A 169 -0.11 -7.72 -8.10
N GLY A 170 0.36 -6.52 -7.76
CA GLY A 170 1.01 -5.64 -8.73
C GLY A 170 0.05 -4.96 -9.71
N ARG A 171 -1.23 -4.86 -9.35
CA ARG A 171 -2.27 -4.17 -10.15
C ARG A 171 -3.01 -3.12 -9.33
N PHE A 172 -3.57 -2.12 -10.01
CA PHE A 172 -4.38 -1.09 -9.37
C PHE A 172 -5.82 -1.55 -9.18
N ARG A 173 -6.39 -1.30 -7.99
CA ARG A 173 -7.81 -1.57 -7.68
C ARG A 173 -8.47 -0.43 -6.94
N GLN A 174 -9.79 -0.33 -7.08
CA GLN A 174 -10.56 0.76 -6.50
C GLN A 174 -10.75 0.56 -5.01
N VAL A 175 -10.62 1.65 -4.26
CA VAL A 175 -11.07 1.75 -2.88
C VAL A 175 -12.60 1.76 -2.86
N THR A 176 -13.19 0.82 -2.13
CA THR A 176 -14.66 0.63 -2.06
C THR A 176 -15.26 1.20 -0.78
N LYS A 177 -14.46 1.29 0.29
CA LYS A 177 -14.92 1.75 1.61
C LYS A 177 -13.78 2.37 2.40
N LEU A 178 -14.09 3.38 3.21
CA LEU A 178 -13.14 3.99 4.15
C LEU A 178 -13.44 3.58 5.58
N ILE A 179 -12.40 3.28 6.35
CA ILE A 179 -12.48 2.95 7.76
C ILE A 179 -11.63 3.97 8.53
N ARG A 180 -12.26 4.64 9.48
CA ARG A 180 -11.62 5.57 10.41
C ARG A 180 -12.19 5.34 11.79
N LYS A 181 -11.32 5.15 12.77
CA LYS A 181 -11.76 4.94 14.15
C LYS A 181 -10.75 5.47 15.16
N HIS A 182 -11.24 5.77 16.35
CA HIS A 182 -10.39 6.02 17.50
C HIS A 182 -9.79 4.69 17.98
N TYR A 183 -8.49 4.69 18.28
CA TYR A 183 -7.74 3.54 18.77
C TYR A 183 -6.86 3.98 19.94
N CYS A 184 -7.02 3.28 21.06
CA CYS A 184 -6.17 3.41 22.24
C CYS A 184 -5.49 2.04 22.45
N GLY A 185 -4.19 1.96 22.19
CA GLY A 185 -3.45 0.70 22.20
C GLY A 185 -2.05 0.80 21.61
N ASN A 186 -1.40 -0.34 21.42
CA ASN A 186 -0.04 -0.37 20.90
C ASN A 186 -0.03 -0.28 19.36
N LEU A 187 0.89 0.50 18.82
CA LEU A 187 1.27 0.49 17.41
C LEU A 187 2.69 -0.07 17.26
N HIS A 188 2.94 -0.69 16.12
CA HIS A 188 4.24 -1.24 15.74
C HIS A 188 4.79 -0.52 14.53
N SER A 189 5.96 0.08 14.71
CA SER A 189 6.76 0.69 13.66
C SER A 189 7.79 -0.32 13.16
N VAL A 190 7.53 -0.91 11.99
CA VAL A 190 8.38 -1.95 11.38
C VAL A 190 9.27 -1.29 10.32
N LYS A 191 10.55 -1.14 10.67
CA LYS A 191 11.56 -0.57 9.77
C LYS A 191 12.28 -1.66 9.00
N ARG A 192 12.40 -1.49 7.68
CA ARG A 192 13.21 -2.37 6.82
C ARG A 192 14.48 -1.68 6.35
N LYS A 193 15.45 -2.49 5.93
CA LYS A 193 16.68 -1.98 5.31
C LYS A 193 16.38 -1.20 4.03
N LYS A 194 17.29 -0.30 3.67
CA LYS A 194 17.25 0.57 2.48
C LYS A 194 16.16 1.65 2.46
N ASP A 195 15.20 1.64 3.39
CA ASP A 195 14.14 2.63 3.47
C ASP A 195 14.24 3.46 4.75
N PHE A 196 14.07 4.77 4.61
CA PHE A 196 14.06 5.67 5.76
C PHE A 196 12.77 5.56 6.57
N ARG A 197 11.64 5.27 5.91
CA ARG A 197 10.30 5.28 6.50
C ARG A 197 9.88 3.87 6.92
N PRO A 198 9.54 3.63 8.20
CA PRO A 198 8.91 2.40 8.63
C PRO A 198 7.43 2.38 8.22
N VAL A 199 6.84 1.18 8.18
CA VAL A 199 5.38 1.02 8.17
C VAL A 199 4.87 1.00 9.62
N THR A 200 3.80 1.72 9.92
CA THR A 200 3.26 1.83 11.29
C THR A 200 1.82 1.33 11.35
N VAL A 201 1.59 0.26 12.10
CA VAL A 201 0.33 -0.49 12.07
C VAL A 201 -0.10 -0.97 13.46
N THR A 202 -1.38 -1.34 13.62
CA THR A 202 -1.91 -2.00 14.83
C THR A 202 -1.38 -3.44 14.99
N ASP A 203 -1.51 -4.00 16.20
CA ASP A 203 -0.94 -5.31 16.58
C ASP A 203 -1.34 -6.47 15.66
N GLU A 204 -2.58 -6.45 15.15
CA GLU A 204 -3.14 -7.50 14.30
C GLU A 204 -3.09 -7.17 12.80
N HIS A 205 -2.40 -6.11 12.38
CA HIS A 205 -2.39 -5.71 10.97
C HIS A 205 -1.52 -6.65 10.12
N PRO A 206 -2.08 -7.44 9.19
CA PRO A 206 -1.30 -8.44 8.47
C PRO A 206 -0.33 -7.78 7.49
N LEU A 207 0.96 -8.02 7.70
CA LEU A 207 2.04 -7.62 6.80
C LEU A 207 2.39 -8.81 5.89
N TYR A 208 2.52 -8.57 4.58
CA TYR A 208 2.95 -9.63 3.67
C TYR A 208 4.46 -9.82 3.78
N THR A 209 4.85 -11.00 4.25
CA THR A 209 6.21 -11.29 4.65
C THR A 209 6.72 -12.57 4.00
N VAL A 210 8.04 -12.67 3.93
CA VAL A 210 8.71 -13.91 3.52
C VAL A 210 9.81 -14.30 4.49
N THR A 211 9.98 -15.60 4.62
CA THR A 211 11.15 -16.21 5.26
C THR A 211 11.94 -17.01 4.23
N PHE A 212 13.27 -16.95 4.36
CA PHE A 212 14.18 -17.72 3.54
C PHE A 212 14.82 -18.82 4.38
N HIS A 213 14.95 -20.01 3.80
CA HIS A 213 15.81 -21.02 4.40
C HIS A 213 17.28 -20.57 4.26
N THR A 214 17.98 -20.46 5.38
CA THR A 214 19.39 -20.05 5.41
C THR A 214 20.29 -21.26 5.59
N ASN A 215 21.20 -21.46 4.64
CA ASN A 215 22.35 -22.36 4.82
C ASN A 215 23.59 -21.55 5.18
N ARG A 216 24.63 -22.20 5.70
CA ARG A 216 25.97 -21.61 5.77
C ARG A 216 26.82 -22.18 4.63
N ASN A 217 27.57 -21.32 3.94
CA ASN A 217 28.61 -21.82 3.04
C ASN A 217 29.82 -22.34 3.83
N SER A 218 30.80 -22.90 3.12
CA SER A 218 32.06 -23.42 3.69
C SER A 218 32.87 -22.38 4.46
N LYS A 219 32.58 -21.09 4.31
CA LYS A 219 33.21 -19.97 5.06
C LYS A 219 32.36 -19.46 6.22
N GLY A 220 31.25 -20.14 6.55
CA GLY A 220 30.32 -19.77 7.61
C GLY A 220 29.34 -18.63 7.28
N ASN A 221 29.37 -18.09 6.06
CA ASN A 221 28.47 -17.01 5.64
C ASN A 221 27.08 -17.56 5.34
N ARG A 222 26.02 -16.85 5.77
CA ARG A 222 24.64 -17.19 5.42
C ARG A 222 24.43 -17.07 3.91
N VAL A 223 23.92 -18.14 3.31
CA VAL A 223 23.44 -18.21 1.93
C VAL A 223 21.93 -18.41 1.98
N TYR A 224 21.20 -17.52 1.32
CA TYR A 224 19.75 -17.60 1.22
C TYR A 224 19.38 -18.54 0.09
N SER A 225 18.63 -19.60 0.40
CA SER A 225 18.11 -20.51 -0.61
C SER A 225 16.80 -19.99 -1.17
N MET A 226 16.77 -19.76 -2.47
CA MET A 226 15.56 -19.39 -3.23
C MET A 226 14.60 -20.58 -3.46
N LYS A 227 14.99 -21.81 -3.08
CA LYS A 227 14.20 -23.02 -3.35
C LYS A 227 13.01 -23.22 -2.39
N ASN A 228 13.02 -22.59 -1.22
CA ASN A 228 12.03 -22.78 -0.16
C ASN A 228 11.57 -21.44 0.44
N VAL A 229 11.17 -20.49 -0.40
CA VAL A 229 10.62 -19.20 0.05
C VAL A 229 9.22 -19.44 0.62
N ARG A 230 8.99 -19.02 1.87
CA ARG A 230 7.68 -19.16 2.52
C ARG A 230 7.03 -17.78 2.64
N TYR A 231 5.95 -17.57 1.90
CA TYR A 231 5.11 -16.37 1.95
C TYR A 231 4.07 -16.50 3.05
N ARG A 232 3.86 -15.43 3.82
CA ARG A 232 2.93 -15.40 4.96
C ARG A 232 2.35 -14.01 5.18
N TRP A 233 1.09 -13.97 5.58
CA TRP A 233 0.52 -12.83 6.28
C TRP A 233 0.87 -12.96 7.76
N SER A 234 1.59 -12.00 8.29
CA SER A 234 2.13 -12.05 9.66
C SER A 234 1.72 -10.80 10.42
N SER A 235 1.32 -10.96 11.68
CA SER A 235 1.14 -9.84 12.60
C SER A 235 2.51 -9.24 12.96
N PRO A 236 2.62 -7.93 13.20
CA PRO A 236 3.85 -7.28 13.64
C PRO A 236 4.49 -7.93 14.86
N SER A 237 3.69 -8.35 15.84
CA SER A 237 4.13 -9.02 17.07
C SER A 237 4.78 -10.39 16.81
N GLY A 238 4.41 -11.07 15.71
CA GLY A 238 5.00 -12.34 15.30
C GLY A 238 6.29 -12.21 14.49
N LEU A 239 6.75 -10.99 14.17
CA LEU A 239 7.91 -10.76 13.32
C LEU A 239 9.21 -10.72 14.14
N THR A 240 10.24 -11.35 13.59
CA THR A 240 11.60 -11.36 14.14
C THR A 240 12.53 -10.52 13.26
N PRO A 241 13.03 -9.37 13.77
CA PRO A 241 14.02 -8.56 13.07
C PRO A 241 15.20 -9.41 12.62
N ARG A 242 15.76 -9.09 11.46
CA ARG A 242 16.86 -9.82 10.83
C ARG A 242 16.52 -11.25 10.35
N LEU A 243 15.37 -11.83 10.65
CA LEU A 243 14.96 -13.13 10.07
C LEU A 243 13.87 -12.94 9.02
N ASP A 244 12.90 -12.08 9.31
CA ASP A 244 11.77 -11.81 8.43
C ASP A 244 12.06 -10.67 7.44
N TYR A 245 11.33 -10.73 6.32
CA TYR A 245 11.42 -9.77 5.23
C TYR A 245 10.02 -9.26 4.89
N LEU A 246 9.91 -7.96 4.64
CA LEU A 246 8.71 -7.32 4.11
C LEU A 246 8.69 -7.40 2.59
N MET A 247 7.52 -7.63 2.02
CA MET A 247 7.32 -7.68 0.57
C MET A 247 6.92 -6.32 -0.01
N SER A 248 7.46 -6.03 -1.19
CA SER A 248 7.02 -4.98 -2.11
C SER A 248 6.64 -5.64 -3.44
N PRO A 249 5.54 -5.27 -4.11
CA PRO A 249 5.14 -5.96 -5.33
C PRO A 249 5.95 -5.47 -6.52
N LYS A 250 6.03 -6.33 -7.54
CA LYS A 250 6.31 -5.90 -8.91
C LYS A 250 4.99 -5.76 -9.66
N MET A 251 4.93 -4.78 -10.56
CA MET A 251 3.82 -4.64 -11.47
C MET A 251 4.14 -5.34 -12.79
N GLU A 252 3.12 -5.90 -13.42
CA GLU A 252 3.23 -6.36 -14.80
C GLU A 252 3.29 -5.16 -15.75
N PHE A 253 4.03 -5.32 -16.85
CA PHE A 253 4.06 -4.31 -17.90
C PHE A 253 2.76 -4.31 -18.69
N GLY A 254 2.21 -3.13 -18.93
CA GLY A 254 1.05 -2.97 -19.79
C GLY A 254 1.43 -2.95 -21.28
N SER A 255 0.44 -2.68 -22.13
CA SER A 255 0.59 -2.65 -23.59
C SER A 255 0.25 -1.30 -24.22
N ARG A 256 0.02 -0.26 -23.41
CA ARG A 256 -0.38 1.07 -23.87
C ARG A 256 0.75 1.72 -24.67
N ARG A 257 0.48 2.09 -25.91
CA ARG A 257 1.41 2.81 -26.80
C ARG A 257 0.87 4.15 -27.32
N SER A 258 -0.31 4.58 -26.87
CA SER A 258 -0.86 5.90 -27.20
C SER A 258 -1.77 6.43 -26.09
N VAL A 259 -1.95 7.75 -26.05
CA VAL A 259 -2.94 8.44 -25.20
C VAL A 259 -3.72 9.46 -26.01
N LEU A 260 -4.92 9.79 -25.56
CA LEU A 260 -5.66 10.92 -26.10
C LEU A 260 -5.35 12.17 -25.28
N MET A 261 -4.78 13.19 -25.93
CA MET A 261 -4.49 14.48 -25.30
C MET A 261 -5.74 15.11 -24.70
N SER A 262 -6.91 14.91 -25.32
CA SER A 262 -8.22 15.37 -24.83
C SER A 262 -8.65 14.78 -23.49
N GLU A 263 -8.05 13.68 -23.03
CA GLU A 263 -8.29 13.15 -21.66
C GLU A 263 -7.63 14.04 -20.58
N TYR A 264 -6.65 14.85 -20.96
CA TYR A 264 -5.87 15.70 -20.05
C TYR A 264 -6.05 17.20 -20.34
N VAL A 265 -6.40 17.55 -21.57
CA VAL A 265 -6.44 18.92 -22.08
C VAL A 265 -7.86 19.25 -22.50
N ASP A 266 -8.50 20.16 -21.76
CA ASP A 266 -9.80 20.70 -22.13
C ASP A 266 -9.64 21.78 -23.22
N MET A 267 -9.57 21.32 -24.47
CA MET A 267 -9.50 22.16 -25.68
C MET A 267 -10.24 21.50 -26.85
N PRO A 268 -10.77 22.28 -27.81
CA PRO A 268 -11.44 21.72 -28.98
C PRO A 268 -10.57 20.77 -29.79
N VAL A 269 -11.17 19.66 -30.21
CA VAL A 269 -10.59 18.71 -31.16
C VAL A 269 -11.28 18.89 -32.52
N VAL A 270 -10.50 19.27 -33.54
CA VAL A 270 -11.00 19.45 -34.91
C VAL A 270 -10.04 18.76 -35.86
N LYS A 271 -10.56 17.90 -36.75
CA LYS A 271 -9.78 17.11 -37.73
C LYS A 271 -8.61 16.34 -37.08
N GLY A 272 -8.84 15.73 -35.92
CA GLY A 272 -7.84 14.93 -35.19
C GLY A 272 -6.73 15.72 -34.50
N LYS A 273 -6.81 17.06 -34.46
CA LYS A 273 -5.86 17.94 -33.76
C LYS A 273 -6.54 18.69 -32.62
N ILE A 274 -5.81 18.91 -31.53
CA ILE A 274 -6.28 19.61 -30.33
C ILE A 274 -5.61 20.99 -30.19
N GLY A 275 -6.39 22.03 -29.83
CA GLY A 275 -5.92 23.39 -29.57
C GLY A 275 -7.03 24.44 -29.42
N LYS A 276 -6.72 25.59 -28.80
CA LYS A 276 -7.71 26.63 -28.42
C LYS A 276 -8.53 27.22 -29.58
N ASN A 277 -7.86 27.58 -30.69
CA ASN A 277 -8.50 28.09 -31.91
C ASN A 277 -7.59 27.79 -33.11
N GLN A 278 -7.97 26.84 -33.95
CA GLN A 278 -7.15 26.37 -35.08
C GLN A 278 -7.03 27.39 -36.23
N ARG A 279 -7.84 28.47 -36.22
CA ARG A 279 -7.78 29.54 -37.23
C ARG A 279 -6.84 30.68 -36.85
N HIS A 280 -6.39 30.73 -35.60
CA HIS A 280 -5.51 31.80 -35.14
C HIS A 280 -4.03 31.46 -35.44
N PRO A 281 -3.30 32.32 -36.17
CA PRO A 281 -1.96 31.99 -36.71
C PRO A 281 -0.90 31.71 -35.64
N LEU A 282 -1.08 32.24 -34.42
CA LEU A 282 -0.13 32.04 -33.31
C LEU A 282 -0.45 30.81 -32.44
N TYR A 283 -1.58 30.14 -32.63
CA TYR A 283 -1.97 29.03 -31.77
C TYR A 283 -1.50 27.70 -32.35
N LYS A 284 -0.60 27.04 -31.62
CA LYS A 284 -0.14 25.70 -31.97
C LYS A 284 -1.26 24.68 -31.74
N THR A 285 -1.41 23.77 -32.69
CA THR A 285 -2.23 22.56 -32.57
C THR A 285 -1.32 21.34 -32.53
N VAL A 286 -1.72 20.30 -31.81
CA VAL A 286 -1.00 19.02 -31.78
C VAL A 286 -1.95 17.87 -32.12
N PRO A 287 -1.46 16.70 -32.55
CA PRO A 287 -2.30 15.52 -32.73
C PRO A 287 -3.06 15.20 -31.43
N ASN A 288 -4.36 14.90 -31.51
CA ASN A 288 -5.13 14.51 -30.33
C ASN A 288 -4.73 13.10 -29.88
N LYS A 289 -4.53 12.18 -30.82
CA LYS A 289 -3.91 10.88 -30.54
C LYS A 289 -2.39 11.08 -30.50
N LEU A 290 -1.83 10.98 -29.31
CA LEU A 290 -0.39 11.04 -29.09
C LEU A 290 0.17 9.61 -29.04
N GLU A 291 0.94 9.24 -30.06
CA GLU A 291 1.71 7.99 -30.04
C GLU A 291 2.88 8.13 -29.06
N LEU A 292 2.99 7.19 -28.13
CA LEU A 292 4.04 7.14 -27.12
C LEU A 292 5.27 6.45 -27.72
N THR A 293 6.14 7.24 -28.35
CA THR A 293 7.47 6.77 -28.79
C THR A 293 8.48 6.90 -27.66
N GLY A 294 9.63 6.22 -27.78
CA GLY A 294 10.75 6.40 -26.84
C GLY A 294 11.16 7.88 -26.68
N GLU A 295 11.16 8.67 -27.77
CA GLU A 295 11.45 10.12 -27.69
C GLU A 295 10.39 10.87 -26.89
N VAL A 296 9.10 10.59 -27.10
CA VAL A 296 8.01 11.23 -26.35
C VAL A 296 8.13 10.89 -24.86
N MET A 297 8.32 9.61 -24.52
CA MET A 297 8.44 9.16 -23.13
C MET A 297 9.67 9.75 -22.45
N PHE A 298 10.82 9.81 -23.14
CA PHE A 298 12.02 10.47 -22.67
C PHE A 298 11.79 11.95 -22.35
N LEU A 299 11.13 12.70 -23.25
CA LEU A 299 10.88 14.13 -23.04
C LEU A 299 9.88 14.41 -21.91
N ILE A 300 8.90 13.52 -21.69
CA ILE A 300 7.98 13.60 -20.54
C ILE A 300 8.72 13.25 -19.25
N GLY A 301 9.60 12.26 -19.25
CA GLY A 301 10.47 11.93 -18.12
C GLY A 301 11.40 13.10 -17.75
N LEU A 302 12.03 13.72 -18.75
CA LEU A 302 12.85 14.91 -18.57
C LEU A 302 12.02 16.09 -18.03
N PHE A 303 10.74 16.20 -18.40
CA PHE A 303 9.84 17.20 -17.82
C PHE A 303 9.56 16.90 -16.33
N ALA A 304 9.41 15.63 -15.98
CA ALA A 304 9.23 15.23 -14.58
C ALA A 304 10.43 15.61 -13.70
N ALA A 305 11.65 15.59 -14.22
CA ALA A 305 12.83 16.12 -13.56
C ALA A 305 12.87 17.67 -13.62
N ASP A 306 13.35 18.25 -14.73
CA ASP A 306 13.70 19.67 -14.86
C ASP A 306 12.61 20.55 -15.49
N GLY A 307 11.49 19.97 -15.88
CA GLY A 307 10.42 20.69 -16.56
C GLY A 307 9.57 21.58 -15.65
N HIS A 308 9.10 22.69 -16.20
CA HIS A 308 8.12 23.57 -15.58
C HIS A 308 7.05 24.00 -16.59
N ALA A 309 5.79 23.96 -16.18
CA ALA A 309 4.65 24.49 -16.93
C ALA A 309 3.94 25.55 -16.07
N GLY A 310 4.41 26.80 -16.20
CA GLY A 310 3.95 27.93 -15.40
C GLY A 310 2.53 28.37 -15.73
N TRP A 311 1.81 28.85 -14.72
CA TRP A 311 0.47 29.43 -14.89
C TRP A 311 0.59 30.88 -15.34
N ASN A 312 -0.11 31.24 -16.41
CA ASN A 312 -0.24 32.64 -16.81
C ASN A 312 -1.58 33.18 -16.28
N ALA A 313 -1.52 34.02 -15.25
CA ALA A 313 -2.70 34.59 -14.60
C ALA A 313 -3.57 35.39 -15.59
N SER A 314 -2.96 36.20 -16.46
CA SER A 314 -3.66 37.02 -17.45
C SER A 314 -4.44 36.21 -18.48
N ARG A 315 -4.00 34.97 -18.75
CA ARG A 315 -4.64 34.05 -19.72
C ARG A 315 -5.41 32.91 -19.06
N ASN A 316 -5.46 32.90 -17.73
CA ASN A 316 -6.00 31.84 -16.88
C ASN A 316 -5.66 30.42 -17.36
N ALA A 317 -4.43 30.20 -17.83
CA ALA A 317 -3.99 28.93 -18.41
C ALA A 317 -2.46 28.78 -18.46
N PRO A 318 -1.93 27.55 -18.48
CA PRO A 318 -0.54 27.28 -18.86
C PRO A 318 -0.29 27.68 -20.31
N GLY A 319 0.76 28.49 -20.53
CA GLY A 319 1.08 29.03 -21.86
C GLY A 319 2.42 28.56 -22.43
N ALA A 320 3.31 28.07 -21.59
CA ALA A 320 4.67 27.71 -21.97
C ALA A 320 5.19 26.50 -21.19
N ILE A 321 6.07 25.77 -21.84
CA ILE A 321 6.89 24.71 -21.27
C ILE A 321 8.30 25.28 -21.16
N THR A 322 8.89 25.18 -19.99
CA THR A 322 10.25 25.63 -19.74
C THR A 322 11.07 24.49 -19.14
N TYR A 323 12.28 24.31 -19.64
CA TYR A 323 13.29 23.44 -19.05
C TYR A 323 14.51 24.26 -18.68
N ALA A 324 15.05 24.03 -17.49
CA ALA A 324 16.33 24.57 -17.07
C ALA A 324 17.43 23.55 -17.37
N PHE A 325 18.60 24.02 -17.80
CA PHE A 325 19.75 23.19 -18.10
C PHE A 325 21.03 23.88 -17.64
N HIS A 326 22.05 23.09 -17.32
CA HIS A 326 23.41 23.62 -17.24
C HIS A 326 23.93 23.93 -18.66
N SER A 327 24.88 24.86 -18.79
CA SER A 327 25.46 25.29 -20.07
C SER A 327 26.10 24.14 -20.86
N LYS A 328 26.63 23.15 -20.14
CA LYS A 328 27.20 21.90 -20.68
C LYS A 328 26.14 20.99 -21.32
N ASP A 329 24.89 21.06 -20.86
CA ASP A 329 23.78 20.23 -21.35
C ASP A 329 23.02 20.88 -22.52
N ARG A 330 23.70 21.78 -23.25
CA ARG A 330 23.17 22.39 -24.48
C ARG A 330 22.69 21.36 -25.52
N PRO A 331 23.32 20.18 -25.70
CA PRO A 331 22.78 19.14 -26.57
C PRO A 331 21.37 18.69 -26.15
N MET A 332 21.10 18.57 -24.84
CA MET A 332 19.77 18.24 -24.32
C MET A 332 18.77 19.36 -24.62
N ALA A 333 19.15 20.62 -24.39
CA ALA A 333 18.31 21.76 -24.73
C ALA A 333 17.95 21.79 -26.23
N LYS A 334 18.89 21.43 -27.13
CA LYS A 334 18.63 21.30 -28.57
C LYS A 334 17.71 20.14 -28.90
N ARG A 335 17.79 19.00 -28.21
CA ARG A 335 16.87 17.86 -28.37
C ARG A 335 15.43 18.28 -28.04
N VAL A 336 15.24 18.94 -26.90
CA VAL A 336 13.93 19.47 -26.50
C VAL A 336 13.45 20.55 -27.47
N GLN A 337 14.34 21.43 -27.95
CA GLN A 337 14.02 22.44 -28.98
C GLN A 337 13.55 21.81 -30.29
N LYS A 338 14.19 20.72 -30.73
CA LYS A 338 13.83 20.03 -31.98
C LYS A 338 12.39 19.48 -31.91
N PHE A 339 11.97 18.99 -30.75
CA PHE A 339 10.64 18.42 -30.57
C PHE A 339 9.56 19.47 -30.32
N PHE A 340 9.75 20.35 -29.31
CA PHE A 340 8.71 21.32 -28.91
C PHE A 340 8.81 22.66 -29.65
N GLY A 341 9.90 22.92 -30.36
CA GLY A 341 10.30 24.26 -30.79
C GLY A 341 10.74 25.13 -29.62
N GLY A 342 10.76 26.45 -29.83
CA GLY A 342 11.04 27.43 -28.78
C GLY A 342 12.45 28.03 -28.84
N LYS A 343 12.76 28.85 -27.85
CA LYS A 343 13.99 29.65 -27.78
C LYS A 343 14.87 29.15 -26.63
N ILE A 344 16.14 28.88 -26.92
CA ILE A 344 17.19 28.68 -25.91
C ILE A 344 17.75 30.05 -25.54
N SER A 345 17.72 30.38 -24.25
CA SER A 345 18.26 31.65 -23.72
C SER A 345 19.25 31.36 -22.59
N LYS A 346 20.34 32.13 -22.54
CA LYS A 346 21.28 32.11 -21.41
C LYS A 346 20.65 32.85 -20.24
N THR A 347 20.63 32.25 -19.05
CA THR A 347 20.03 32.83 -17.84
C THR A 347 21.07 33.22 -16.79
N SER A 348 22.23 32.57 -16.80
CA SER A 348 23.40 32.92 -15.99
C SER A 348 24.66 32.48 -16.72
N GLU A 349 25.84 32.65 -16.11
CA GLU A 349 27.10 32.16 -16.67
C GLU A 349 27.03 30.68 -17.10
N ASN A 350 26.42 29.86 -16.23
CA ASN A 350 26.31 28.41 -16.38
C ASN A 350 24.88 27.90 -16.61
N GLY A 351 23.90 28.78 -16.70
CA GLY A 351 22.48 28.42 -16.84
C GLY A 351 21.94 28.68 -18.25
N LEU A 352 21.19 27.71 -18.77
CA LEU A 352 20.38 27.82 -19.97
C LEU A 352 18.92 27.54 -19.63
N THR A 353 18.00 28.21 -20.33
CA THR A 353 16.60 27.82 -20.36
C THR A 353 16.14 27.61 -21.79
N LEU A 354 15.35 26.56 -22.01
CA LEU A 354 14.54 26.43 -23.21
C LEU A 354 13.10 26.78 -22.84
N THR A 355 12.51 27.77 -23.52
CA THR A 355 11.08 28.08 -23.39
C THR A 355 10.36 27.87 -24.72
N SER A 356 9.32 27.04 -24.71
CA SER A 356 8.42 26.82 -25.84
C SER A 356 6.99 27.23 -25.50
N TYR A 357 6.43 28.14 -26.29
CA TYR A 357 5.02 28.52 -26.21
C TYR A 357 4.19 27.48 -26.96
N ASN A 358 3.65 26.52 -26.22
CA ASN A 358 2.84 25.42 -26.75
C ASN A 358 1.78 25.03 -25.72
N SER A 359 0.59 25.66 -25.79
CA SER A 359 -0.42 25.51 -24.74
C SER A 359 -1.00 24.09 -24.62
N PRO A 360 -1.29 23.33 -25.71
CA PRO A 360 -1.74 21.94 -25.54
C PRO A 360 -0.76 21.10 -24.74
N TRP A 361 0.53 21.15 -25.07
CA TRP A 361 1.56 20.41 -24.34
C TRP A 361 1.79 20.95 -22.92
N ALA A 362 1.76 22.27 -22.71
CA ALA A 362 1.91 22.84 -21.37
C ALA A 362 0.77 22.40 -20.43
N VAL A 363 -0.47 22.34 -20.92
CA VAL A 363 -1.62 21.83 -20.16
C VAL A 363 -1.48 20.32 -19.91
N PHE A 364 -1.15 19.55 -20.96
CA PHE A 364 -0.95 18.11 -20.85
C PHE A 364 0.12 17.75 -19.81
N LEU A 365 1.33 18.30 -19.93
CA LEU A 365 2.43 18.00 -19.01
C LEU A 365 2.10 18.44 -17.58
N ARG A 366 1.46 19.60 -17.40
CA ARG A 366 1.01 20.05 -16.07
C ARG A 366 -0.02 19.10 -15.45
N LYS A 367 -0.95 18.57 -16.24
CA LYS A 367 -2.01 17.66 -15.75
C LYS A 367 -1.51 16.25 -15.51
N ALA A 368 -0.76 15.71 -16.47
CA ALA A 368 -0.21 14.36 -16.44
C ALA A 368 0.91 14.20 -15.42
N VAL A 369 1.88 15.13 -15.41
CA VAL A 369 3.07 15.05 -14.54
C VAL A 369 2.88 15.87 -13.27
N GLY A 370 2.34 17.08 -13.34
CA GLY A 370 2.26 18.01 -12.20
C GLY A 370 3.36 19.06 -12.18
N VAL A 371 3.47 19.82 -11.08
CA VAL A 371 4.49 20.87 -10.89
C VAL A 371 5.01 20.90 -9.45
N GLY A 372 6.29 21.27 -9.27
CA GLY A 372 6.92 21.34 -7.95
C GLY A 372 6.77 20.02 -7.18
N ARG A 373 6.34 20.11 -5.91
CA ARG A 373 6.13 18.93 -5.03
C ARG A 373 5.00 18.00 -5.47
N SER A 374 4.07 18.48 -6.30
CA SER A 374 2.95 17.68 -6.83
C SER A 374 3.33 16.85 -8.07
N LYS A 375 4.58 16.94 -8.55
CA LYS A 375 5.01 16.12 -9.68
C LYS A 375 4.87 14.62 -9.35
N ARG A 376 4.51 13.80 -10.32
CA ARG A 376 4.30 12.36 -10.18
C ARG A 376 4.61 11.63 -11.49
N ILE A 377 4.69 10.31 -11.40
CA ILE A 377 4.66 9.45 -12.59
C ILE A 377 3.25 9.55 -13.19
N PRO A 378 3.08 9.92 -14.47
CA PRO A 378 1.76 9.98 -15.07
C PRO A 378 1.05 8.63 -15.06
N PRO A 379 -0.26 8.57 -14.75
CA PRO A 379 -1.02 7.31 -14.66
C PRO A 379 -0.88 6.37 -15.86
N PHE A 380 -0.78 6.92 -17.08
CA PHE A 380 -0.66 6.12 -18.29
C PHE A 380 0.70 5.42 -18.42
N VAL A 381 1.75 5.89 -17.73
CA VAL A 381 3.08 5.27 -17.78
C VAL A 381 3.06 3.88 -17.16
N TRP A 382 2.25 3.67 -16.11
CA TRP A 382 2.06 2.35 -15.50
C TRP A 382 1.50 1.32 -16.48
N ASP A 383 0.67 1.77 -17.43
CA ASP A 383 0.03 0.91 -18.42
C ASP A 383 0.92 0.71 -19.67
N CYS A 384 2.12 1.30 -19.72
CA CYS A 384 3.04 1.19 -20.86
C CYS A 384 3.89 -0.10 -20.79
N PRO A 385 4.36 -0.59 -21.95
CA PRO A 385 5.36 -1.67 -22.01
C PRO A 385 6.72 -1.21 -21.48
N GLU A 386 7.58 -2.19 -21.17
CA GLU A 386 8.89 -1.99 -20.55
C GLU A 386 9.77 -0.98 -21.30
N ASP A 387 9.81 -1.03 -22.64
CA ASP A 387 10.61 -0.13 -23.47
C ASP A 387 10.24 1.35 -23.26
N LEU A 388 8.95 1.63 -23.10
CA LEU A 388 8.44 2.99 -22.90
C LEU A 388 8.59 3.45 -21.44
N GLN A 389 8.44 2.56 -20.47
CA GLN A 389 8.76 2.88 -19.07
C GLN A 389 10.26 3.17 -18.91
N ALA A 390 11.13 2.40 -19.57
CA ALA A 390 12.57 2.62 -19.58
C ALA A 390 12.94 3.98 -20.18
N ALA A 391 12.40 4.33 -21.36
CA ALA A 391 12.64 5.63 -21.98
C ALA A 391 12.19 6.81 -21.07
N PHE A 392 11.08 6.65 -20.35
CA PHE A 392 10.63 7.64 -19.37
C PHE A 392 11.60 7.77 -18.19
N MET A 393 12.06 6.64 -17.62
CA MET A 393 13.06 6.64 -16.54
C MET A 393 14.39 7.26 -16.98
N GLU A 394 14.85 6.97 -18.20
CA GLU A 394 16.04 7.59 -18.80
C GLU A 394 15.90 9.11 -18.88
N GLY A 395 14.72 9.61 -19.29
CA GLY A 395 14.41 11.03 -19.32
C GLY A 395 14.49 11.67 -17.93
N MET A 396 13.90 11.03 -16.92
CA MET A 396 14.00 11.49 -15.53
C MET A 396 15.45 11.55 -15.06
N PHE A 397 16.20 10.47 -15.28
CA PHE A 397 17.60 10.38 -14.86
C PHE A 397 18.49 11.39 -15.58
N ALA A 398 18.20 11.71 -16.84
CA ALA A 398 18.97 12.70 -17.60
C ALA A 398 18.81 14.14 -17.08
N GLY A 399 17.76 14.43 -16.30
CA GLY A 399 17.59 15.73 -15.65
C GLY A 399 18.22 15.80 -14.26
N ASP A 400 17.68 15.02 -13.32
CA ASP A 400 18.05 15.09 -11.88
C ASP A 400 18.94 13.91 -11.41
N GLY A 401 19.37 13.04 -12.34
CA GLY A 401 20.21 11.88 -12.03
C GLY A 401 21.69 12.22 -11.96
N TYR A 402 22.39 11.54 -11.05
CA TYR A 402 23.84 11.62 -10.92
C TYR A 402 24.44 10.24 -10.67
N VAL A 403 25.60 9.98 -11.27
CA VAL A 403 26.36 8.75 -11.06
C VAL A 403 27.54 9.03 -10.14
N ASN A 404 27.57 8.38 -8.98
CA ASN A 404 28.70 8.43 -8.07
C ASN A 404 29.64 7.25 -8.35
N GLU A 405 30.82 7.57 -8.90
CA GLU A 405 31.87 6.60 -9.22
C GLU A 405 32.90 6.44 -8.09
N THR A 406 32.76 7.19 -6.98
CA THR A 406 33.75 7.22 -5.91
C THR A 406 33.66 5.96 -5.04
N PRO A 407 34.76 5.22 -4.81
CA PRO A 407 34.79 4.12 -3.84
C PRO A 407 34.50 4.64 -2.43
N LYS A 408 33.44 4.15 -1.78
CA LYS A 408 33.19 4.46 -0.36
C LYS A 408 33.99 3.50 0.54
N GLY A 409 35.06 4.00 1.17
CA GLY A 409 35.79 3.33 2.27
C GLY A 409 36.49 2.03 1.87
N ASN A 410 36.79 1.16 2.86
CA ASN A 410 37.46 -0.14 2.68
C ASN A 410 36.61 -1.19 1.91
N ALA A 411 35.52 -0.78 1.25
CA ALA A 411 34.63 -1.67 0.54
C ALA A 411 35.18 -1.97 -0.87
N ARG A 412 35.32 -3.25 -1.19
CA ARG A 412 35.71 -3.80 -2.52
C ARG A 412 34.68 -3.57 -3.64
N THR A 413 33.81 -2.57 -3.53
CA THR A 413 32.77 -2.29 -4.54
C THR A 413 33.14 -1.03 -5.32
N THR A 414 33.78 -1.24 -6.47
CA THR A 414 34.12 -0.27 -7.51
C THR A 414 32.94 0.06 -8.44
N LYS A 415 31.71 -0.29 -8.06
CA LYS A 415 30.55 -0.15 -8.94
C LYS A 415 29.95 1.26 -8.86
N PRO A 416 29.56 1.86 -10.00
CA PRO A 416 28.84 3.14 -10.00
C PRO A 416 27.53 3.02 -9.21
N VAL A 417 27.22 4.05 -8.44
CA VAL A 417 25.94 4.19 -7.72
C VAL A 417 25.17 5.31 -8.37
N MET A 418 24.00 4.99 -8.91
CA MET A 418 23.06 5.94 -9.45
C MET A 418 22.28 6.59 -8.31
N VAL A 419 22.12 7.90 -8.37
CA VAL A 419 21.42 8.71 -7.39
C VAL A 419 20.41 9.60 -8.10
N TYR A 420 19.22 9.73 -7.54
CA TYR A 420 18.17 10.63 -8.01
C TYR A 420 17.57 11.36 -6.81
N THR A 421 17.42 12.68 -6.90
CA THR A 421 16.93 13.51 -5.79
C THR A 421 15.69 14.27 -6.21
N SER A 422 14.67 14.34 -5.35
CA SER A 422 13.47 15.13 -5.61
C SER A 422 12.82 15.58 -4.31
N VAL A 423 12.14 16.73 -4.38
CA VAL A 423 11.24 17.19 -3.31
C VAL A 423 9.84 16.57 -3.40
N SER A 424 9.52 15.87 -4.50
CA SER A 424 8.25 15.17 -4.66
C SER A 424 8.34 13.73 -4.12
N PRO A 425 7.54 13.36 -3.11
CA PRO A 425 7.44 11.97 -2.69
C PRO A 425 6.85 11.09 -3.80
N SER A 426 5.85 11.57 -4.54
CA SER A 426 5.21 10.81 -5.63
C SER A 426 6.16 10.47 -6.78
N LEU A 427 7.13 11.34 -7.10
CA LEU A 427 8.18 11.01 -8.06
C LEU A 427 9.13 9.96 -7.52
N ILE A 428 9.55 10.08 -6.26
CA ILE A 428 10.57 9.20 -5.68
C ILE A 428 10.03 7.79 -5.47
N TYR A 429 8.85 7.67 -4.87
CA TYR A 429 8.18 6.39 -4.69
C TYR A 429 7.78 5.80 -6.05
N GLY A 430 7.30 6.63 -6.98
CA GLY A 430 6.93 6.19 -8.32
C GLY A 430 8.12 5.65 -9.12
N LEU A 431 9.23 6.40 -9.18
CA LEU A 431 10.45 5.94 -9.85
C LEU A 431 11.03 4.69 -9.15
N ALA A 432 10.92 4.59 -7.82
CA ALA A 432 11.31 3.39 -7.11
C ALA A 432 10.49 2.16 -7.51
N GLN A 433 9.19 2.33 -7.76
CA GLN A 433 8.33 1.26 -8.25
C GLN A 433 8.67 0.88 -9.71
N LEU A 434 8.91 1.86 -10.60
CA LEU A 434 9.33 1.58 -11.98
C LEU A 434 10.65 0.80 -12.03
N LEU A 435 11.65 1.19 -11.24
CA LEU A 435 12.91 0.45 -11.11
C LEU A 435 12.67 -0.97 -10.58
N SER A 436 11.75 -1.13 -9.62
CA SER A 436 11.41 -2.46 -9.08
C SER A 436 10.76 -3.33 -10.15
N ASN A 437 9.88 -2.77 -10.98
CA ASN A 437 9.27 -3.50 -12.10
C ASN A 437 10.34 -4.03 -13.07
N SER A 438 11.39 -3.25 -13.33
CA SER A 438 12.55 -3.64 -14.16
C SER A 438 13.63 -4.43 -13.42
N GLY A 439 13.34 -5.00 -12.25
CA GLY A 439 14.27 -5.90 -11.53
C GLY A 439 15.32 -5.21 -10.66
N THR A 440 15.18 -3.91 -10.35
CA THR A 440 16.12 -3.18 -9.49
C THR A 440 15.42 -2.59 -8.26
N TYR A 441 15.87 -2.94 -7.06
CA TYR A 441 15.30 -2.38 -5.83
C TYR A 441 16.15 -1.23 -5.24
N PRO A 442 15.71 0.03 -5.37
CA PRO A 442 16.45 1.16 -4.85
C PRO A 442 16.22 1.35 -3.34
N GLY A 443 17.20 1.98 -2.70
CA GLY A 443 17.03 2.54 -1.36
C GLY A 443 16.60 4.01 -1.41
N ILE A 444 15.79 4.42 -0.45
CA ILE A 444 15.26 5.77 -0.32
C ILE A 444 15.69 6.34 1.03
N THR A 445 16.26 7.53 1.00
CA THR A 445 16.61 8.35 2.17
C THR A 445 15.89 9.69 2.10
N TYR A 446 15.73 10.34 3.25
CA TYR A 446 15.13 11.66 3.36
C TYR A 446 16.05 12.57 4.18
N SER A 447 16.34 13.76 3.64
CA SER A 447 17.12 14.79 4.32
C SER A 447 16.18 15.82 4.92
N LYS A 448 16.18 15.96 6.25
CA LYS A 448 15.40 16.99 6.94
C LYS A 448 15.87 18.39 6.59
N ASP A 449 17.19 18.61 6.51
CA ASP A 449 17.78 19.93 6.24
C ASP A 449 17.44 20.45 4.84
N ARG A 450 17.36 19.56 3.86
CA ARG A 450 17.02 19.91 2.47
C ARG A 450 15.54 19.75 2.15
N ASP A 451 14.76 19.17 3.06
CA ASP A 451 13.35 18.80 2.85
C ASP A 451 13.15 18.08 1.50
N ALA A 452 13.98 17.06 1.27
CA ALA A 452 14.10 16.36 0.00
C ALA A 452 14.43 14.87 0.19
N TYR A 453 13.95 14.07 -0.76
CA TYR A 453 14.21 12.64 -0.84
C TYR A 453 15.38 12.36 -1.79
N SER A 454 16.19 11.37 -1.45
CA SER A 454 17.25 10.86 -2.31
C SER A 454 17.11 9.36 -2.45
N MET A 455 17.04 8.90 -3.69
CA MET A 455 16.98 7.50 -4.06
C MET A 455 18.33 7.07 -4.62
N SER A 456 18.80 5.88 -4.24
CA SER A 456 20.08 5.33 -4.72
C SER A 456 19.97 3.85 -5.06
N TRP A 457 20.64 3.46 -6.14
CA TRP A 457 20.73 2.08 -6.60
C TRP A 457 22.03 1.84 -7.37
N SER A 458 22.32 0.58 -7.65
CA SER A 458 23.40 0.19 -8.54
C SER A 458 22.96 -1.03 -9.33
N ASP A 459 23.71 -1.34 -10.39
CA ASP A 459 23.41 -2.50 -11.22
C ASP A 459 23.65 -3.80 -10.46
N ASN A 460 22.52 -4.41 -10.11
CA ASN A 460 22.34 -5.74 -9.55
C ASN A 460 23.36 -6.13 -8.44
N PRO A 461 23.45 -5.37 -7.32
CA PRO A 461 24.23 -5.77 -6.17
C PRO A 461 23.51 -6.90 -5.45
N ARG A 462 23.95 -8.16 -5.65
CA ARG A 462 23.61 -9.26 -4.74
C ARG A 462 23.77 -8.76 -3.31
N SER A 463 22.67 -8.70 -2.57
CA SER A 463 22.65 -8.08 -1.26
C SER A 463 21.94 -9.02 -0.29
N PRO A 464 22.48 -9.24 0.91
CA PRO A 464 21.77 -10.01 1.93
C PRO A 464 20.57 -9.24 2.53
N TRP A 465 20.37 -7.97 2.14
CA TRP A 465 19.33 -7.10 2.68
C TRP A 465 18.04 -7.10 1.88
N HIS A 466 18.11 -7.48 0.60
CA HIS A 466 16.95 -7.59 -0.26
C HIS A 466 17.14 -8.71 -1.29
N GLN A 467 16.07 -9.41 -1.64
CA GLN A 467 16.05 -10.47 -2.65
C GLN A 467 14.95 -10.18 -3.66
N GLU A 468 15.28 -10.35 -4.94
CA GLU A 468 14.29 -10.36 -6.00
C GLU A 468 13.54 -11.69 -5.98
N LEU A 469 12.21 -11.64 -6.01
CA LEU A 469 11.31 -12.78 -6.10
C LEU A 469 10.41 -12.63 -7.35
N PRO A 470 9.77 -13.69 -7.84
CA PRO A 470 8.91 -13.62 -9.03
C PRO A 470 7.82 -12.54 -8.95
N ASN A 471 7.24 -12.35 -7.76
CA ASN A 471 6.13 -11.42 -7.52
C ASN A 471 6.55 -10.08 -6.87
N GLY A 472 7.85 -9.83 -6.69
CA GLY A 472 8.23 -8.66 -5.89
C GLY A 472 9.68 -8.64 -5.40
N PHE A 473 9.89 -7.81 -4.40
CA PHE A 473 11.13 -7.77 -3.63
C PHE A 473 10.85 -8.02 -2.15
N ALA A 474 11.67 -8.89 -1.58
CA ALA A 474 11.73 -9.13 -0.16
C ALA A 474 12.83 -8.29 0.45
N THR A 475 12.52 -7.43 1.42
CA THR A 475 13.51 -6.56 2.09
C THR A 475 13.53 -6.81 3.58
N ARG A 476 14.73 -7.03 4.11
CA ARG A 476 14.94 -7.49 5.49
C ARG A 476 14.47 -6.47 6.51
N ILE A 477 13.77 -6.93 7.54
CA ILE A 477 13.40 -6.10 8.69
C ILE A 477 14.67 -5.74 9.48
N GLU A 478 14.83 -4.45 9.74
CA GLU A 478 15.93 -3.85 10.49
C GLU A 478 15.60 -3.76 11.98
N SER A 479 14.44 -3.18 12.32
CA SER A 479 13.96 -3.00 13.68
C SER A 479 12.43 -2.99 13.73
N ILE A 480 11.89 -3.31 14.90
CA ILE A 480 10.47 -3.17 15.23
C ILE A 480 10.43 -2.39 16.54
N GLU A 481 9.69 -1.29 16.56
CA GLU A 481 9.48 -0.47 17.75
C GLU A 481 8.00 -0.46 18.09
N THR A 482 7.67 -0.72 19.35
CA THR A 482 6.29 -0.71 19.85
C THR A 482 6.11 0.52 20.72
N PHE A 483 5.03 1.26 20.51
CA PHE A 483 4.68 2.44 21.31
C PHE A 483 3.16 2.54 21.50
N HIS A 484 2.75 3.20 22.58
CA HIS A 484 1.34 3.44 22.86
C HIS A 484 0.81 4.62 22.04
N HIS A 485 -0.39 4.47 21.51
CA HIS A 485 -1.12 5.47 20.74
C HIS A 485 -2.55 5.62 21.25
N ASP A 486 -3.00 6.85 21.37
CA ASP A 486 -4.38 7.20 21.67
C ASP A 486 -4.86 8.25 20.67
N GLY A 487 -5.62 7.82 19.67
CA GLY A 487 -6.10 8.70 18.62
C GLY A 487 -6.59 7.96 17.37
N MET A 488 -6.74 8.69 16.27
CA MET A 488 -7.31 8.13 15.04
C MET A 488 -6.36 7.17 14.31
N VAL A 489 -6.93 6.09 13.79
CA VAL A 489 -6.30 5.14 12.87
C VAL A 489 -7.20 4.89 11.66
N TYR A 490 -6.59 4.47 10.56
CA TYR A 490 -7.22 4.43 9.24
C TYR A 490 -7.00 3.06 8.57
N ASN A 491 -7.98 2.64 7.78
CA ASN A 491 -7.89 1.52 6.84
C ASN A 491 -8.93 1.72 5.72
N PHE A 492 -8.95 0.87 4.70
CA PHE A 492 -9.96 0.91 3.65
C PHE A 492 -10.09 -0.44 2.94
N ASP A 493 -11.27 -0.68 2.36
CA ASP A 493 -11.54 -1.89 1.59
C ASP A 493 -11.14 -1.68 0.13
N VAL A 494 -10.63 -2.73 -0.50
CA VAL A 494 -10.07 -2.68 -1.86
C VAL A 494 -10.68 -3.79 -2.67
N GLU A 495 -11.26 -3.43 -3.82
CA GLU A 495 -11.90 -4.37 -4.73
C GLU A 495 -11.00 -5.58 -5.08
N GLU A 496 -11.56 -6.79 -4.97
CA GLU A 496 -11.00 -8.12 -5.29
C GLU A 496 -9.83 -8.60 -4.42
N ASP A 497 -8.83 -7.76 -4.18
CA ASP A 497 -7.51 -8.20 -3.69
C ASP A 497 -7.34 -8.04 -2.19
N GLU A 498 -8.19 -7.24 -1.55
CA GLU A 498 -8.21 -7.05 -0.09
C GLU A 498 -6.80 -6.75 0.47
N SER A 499 -6.07 -5.86 -0.21
CA SER A 499 -4.70 -5.49 0.15
C SER A 499 -4.30 -4.20 -0.53
N TYR A 500 -3.26 -3.55 0.00
CA TYR A 500 -2.68 -2.37 -0.60
C TYR A 500 -1.21 -2.21 -0.24
N VAL A 501 -0.54 -1.27 -0.90
CA VAL A 501 0.86 -0.93 -0.66
C VAL A 501 0.95 0.39 0.08
N THR A 502 1.54 0.36 1.27
CA THR A 502 1.79 1.52 2.13
C THR A 502 3.26 1.57 2.51
N ASP A 503 3.91 2.72 2.39
CA ASP A 503 5.34 2.89 2.71
C ASP A 503 6.22 1.83 1.97
N ARG A 504 5.80 1.47 0.75
CA ARG A 504 6.24 0.34 -0.11
C ARG A 504 6.17 -1.06 0.51
N THR A 505 5.36 -1.26 1.54
CA THR A 505 5.08 -2.55 2.17
C THR A 505 3.68 -3.00 1.79
N ILE A 506 3.54 -4.28 1.42
CA ILE A 506 2.23 -4.88 1.19
C ILE A 506 1.57 -5.17 2.54
N VAL A 507 0.34 -4.70 2.69
CA VAL A 507 -0.51 -4.94 3.84
C VAL A 507 -1.88 -5.45 3.41
N HIS A 508 -2.53 -6.23 4.27
CA HIS A 508 -3.91 -6.68 4.06
C HIS A 508 -4.87 -5.64 4.65
N ASN A 509 -6.02 -5.45 4.03
CA ASN A 509 -7.10 -4.70 4.68
C ASN A 509 -7.89 -5.59 5.66
N CYS A 510 -9.01 -5.13 6.18
CA CYS A 510 -9.75 -5.84 7.22
C CYS A 510 -10.64 -6.97 6.67
#